data_AF-A0A951NE77-F1
#
_entry.id   AF-A0A951NE77-F1
#
_cell.length_a   1.000
_cell.length_b   1.000
_cell.length_c   1.000
_cell.angle_alpha   90.00
_cell.angle_beta   90.00
_cell.angle_gamma   90.00
#
_symmetry.space_group_name_H-M   'P 1'
#
loop_
_entity.id
_entity.type
_entity.pdbx_description
1 polymer ?
#
loop_
_entity_poly.entity_id
_entity_poly.type
_entity_poly.pdbx_seq_one_letter_code
_entity_poly.pdbx_strand_id
1 'polypeptide(L)'
;MPGTFGLVMMIALAAVLYLGATFLAGVITRQESWLQPGLFAHSLIPIAAGYAIAHYFSLLLLDGQATWILASNPFAQDGVDLFGTYGRPIDYTAVSPRAIANVQVAAIVVGPVVGVVLAHDRAVRTSPQRATAGQLPLVTVMVAFTVGGLGLLLST
;
A
#
# COMPACT_ATOMS: atom_id res chain seq x y z
N MET A 1 -6.45 -11.53 21.90
CA MET A 1 -7.81 -11.06 21.54
C MET A 1 -7.94 -9.57 21.21
N PRO A 2 -7.11 -8.63 21.75
CA PRO A 2 -7.17 -7.22 21.33
C PRO A 2 -6.84 -6.98 19.85
N GLY A 3 -5.92 -7.77 19.28
CA GLY A 3 -5.43 -7.58 17.91
C GLY A 3 -6.46 -7.85 16.81
N THR A 4 -7.34 -8.86 16.97
CA THR A 4 -8.40 -9.16 15.99
C THR A 4 -9.46 -8.07 15.96
N PHE A 5 -9.82 -7.50 17.11
CA PHE A 5 -10.74 -6.38 17.18
C PHE A 5 -10.17 -5.12 16.50
N GLY A 6 -8.90 -4.81 16.78
CA GLY A 6 -8.21 -3.68 16.11
C GLY A 6 -8.12 -3.85 14.59
N LEU A 7 -7.82 -5.06 14.11
CA LEU A 7 -7.79 -5.36 12.68
C LEU A 7 -9.15 -5.15 12.02
N VAL A 8 -10.21 -5.73 12.61
CA VAL A 8 -11.59 -5.58 12.10
C VAL A 8 -12.00 -4.12 12.08
N MET A 9 -11.67 -3.36 13.12
CA MET A 9 -11.97 -1.93 13.20
C MET A 9 -11.26 -1.12 12.11
N MET A 10 -9.98 -1.40 11.83
CA MET A 10 -9.27 -0.71 10.75
C MET A 10 -9.79 -1.07 9.36
N ILE A 11 -10.13 -2.34 9.14
CA ILE A 11 -10.75 -2.77 7.87
C ILE A 11 -12.10 -2.06 7.69
N ALA A 12 -12.93 -2.01 8.73
CA ALA A 12 -14.21 -1.32 8.69
C ALA A 12 -14.04 0.18 8.43
N LEU A 13 -13.10 0.85 9.10
CA LEU A 13 -12.80 2.26 8.90
C LEU A 13 -12.37 2.54 7.44
N ALA A 14 -11.43 1.76 6.91
CA ALA A 14 -10.95 1.90 5.54
C ALA A 14 -12.09 1.67 4.52
N ALA A 15 -12.92 0.65 4.74
CA ALA A 15 -14.05 0.35 3.88
C ALA A 15 -15.09 1.49 3.90
N VAL A 16 -15.44 2.01 5.08
CA VAL A 16 -16.39 3.12 5.23
C VAL A 16 -15.88 4.38 4.53
N LEU A 17 -14.60 4.71 4.70
CA LEU A 17 -14.01 5.89 4.05
C LEU A 17 -13.97 5.75 2.53
N TYR A 18 -13.63 4.57 2.00
CA TYR A 18 -13.63 4.31 0.57
C TYR A 18 -15.03 4.36 -0.04
N LEU A 19 -15.98 3.64 0.55
CA LEU A 19 -17.37 3.59 0.08
C LEU A 19 -18.02 4.98 0.20
N GLY A 20 -17.77 5.70 1.29
CA GLY A 20 -18.26 7.07 1.48
C GLY A 20 -17.71 8.03 0.41
N ALA A 21 -16.41 8.00 0.14
CA ALA A 21 -15.79 8.87 -0.86
C ALA A 21 -16.29 8.59 -2.29
N THR A 22 -16.39 7.32 -2.68
CA THR A 22 -16.88 6.91 -4.02
C THR A 22 -18.37 7.12 -4.18
N PHE A 23 -19.17 6.94 -3.12
CA PHE A 23 -20.58 7.29 -3.12
C PHE A 23 -20.78 8.80 -3.31
N LEU A 24 -20.00 9.62 -2.58
CA LEU A 24 -20.04 11.08 -2.70
C LEU A 24 -19.61 11.54 -4.10
N ALA A 25 -18.63 10.87 -4.70
CA ALA A 25 -18.24 11.08 -6.09
C ALA A 25 -19.41 10.86 -7.07
N GLY A 26 -20.21 9.81 -6.86
CA GLY A 26 -21.42 9.54 -7.63
C GLY A 26 -22.49 10.62 -7.48
N VAL A 27 -22.73 11.06 -6.25
CA VAL A 27 -23.68 12.16 -5.95
C VAL A 27 -23.25 13.45 -6.65
N ILE A 28 -21.97 13.82 -6.56
CA ILE A 28 -21.43 15.04 -7.16
C ILE A 28 -21.48 14.98 -8.69
N THR A 29 -21.14 13.84 -9.27
CA THR A 29 -21.18 13.66 -10.73
C THR A 29 -22.60 13.49 -11.29
N ARG A 30 -23.60 13.28 -10.42
CA ARG A 30 -24.98 12.88 -10.75
C ARG A 30 -25.03 11.58 -11.55
N GLN A 31 -24.21 10.63 -11.15
CA GLN A 31 -24.19 9.28 -11.71
C GLN A 31 -24.70 8.28 -10.68
N GLU A 32 -24.88 7.03 -11.10
CA GLU A 32 -25.30 5.97 -10.19
C GLU A 32 -24.23 5.70 -9.13
N SER A 33 -24.44 6.23 -7.92
CA SER A 33 -23.46 6.22 -6.83
C SER A 33 -23.05 4.82 -6.37
N TRP A 34 -23.93 3.83 -6.57
CA TRP A 34 -23.68 2.45 -6.17
C TRP A 34 -22.73 1.70 -7.12
N LEU A 35 -22.54 2.19 -8.35
CA LEU A 35 -21.57 1.63 -9.31
C LEU A 35 -20.16 2.21 -9.13
N GLN A 36 -20.04 3.40 -8.55
CA GLN A 36 -18.77 4.13 -8.41
C GLN A 36 -17.66 3.36 -7.67
N PRO A 37 -17.92 2.61 -6.58
CA PRO A 37 -16.88 1.84 -5.90
C PRO A 37 -16.19 0.82 -6.82
N GLY A 38 -16.91 0.20 -7.75
CA GLY A 38 -16.31 -0.70 -8.74
C GLY A 38 -15.48 0.05 -9.78
N LEU A 39 -15.92 1.25 -10.18
CA LEU A 39 -15.24 2.05 -11.19
C LEU A 39 -13.91 2.62 -10.71
N PHE A 40 -13.79 2.96 -9.42
CA PHE A 40 -12.55 3.51 -8.85
C PHE A 40 -11.64 2.44 -8.24
N ALA A 41 -12.03 1.15 -8.25
CA ALA A 41 -11.28 0.08 -7.61
C ALA A 41 -9.82 -0.04 -8.11
N HIS A 42 -9.57 0.24 -9.39
CA HIS A 42 -8.21 0.21 -9.95
C HIS A 42 -7.29 1.29 -9.36
N SER A 43 -7.83 2.39 -8.83
CA SER A 43 -7.04 3.43 -8.16
C SER A 43 -6.52 2.99 -6.79
N LEU A 44 -7.11 1.95 -6.18
CA LEU A 44 -6.62 1.38 -4.92
C LEU A 44 -5.35 0.55 -5.09
N ILE A 45 -5.17 -0.08 -6.26
CA ILE A 45 -4.05 -0.98 -6.52
C ILE A 45 -2.69 -0.33 -6.21
N PRO A 46 -2.35 0.85 -6.77
CA PRO A 46 -1.07 1.50 -6.48
C PRO A 46 -0.96 1.99 -5.02
N ILE A 47 -2.07 2.32 -4.36
CA ILE A 47 -2.08 2.73 -2.95
C ILE A 47 -1.72 1.54 -2.06
N ALA A 48 -2.39 0.42 -2.26
CA ALA A 48 -2.15 -0.81 -1.52
C ALA A 48 -0.73 -1.35 -1.78
N ALA A 49 -0.25 -1.28 -3.02
CA ALA A 49 1.12 -1.65 -3.37
C ALA A 49 2.14 -0.75 -2.68
N GLY A 50 1.95 0.58 -2.71
CA GLY A 50 2.81 1.54 -2.00
C GLY A 50 2.86 1.27 -0.49
N TYR A 51 1.70 1.01 0.13
CA TYR A 51 1.61 0.62 1.54
C TYR A 51 2.40 -0.67 1.84
N ALA A 52 2.19 -1.71 1.03
CA ALA A 52 2.85 -3.00 1.21
C ALA A 52 4.37 -2.88 1.07
N ILE A 53 4.85 -2.13 0.08
CA ILE A 53 6.29 -1.84 -0.07
C ILE A 53 6.79 -1.07 1.16
N ALA A 54 6.13 0.01 1.56
CA ALA A 54 6.57 0.81 2.69
C ALA A 54 6.67 0.00 4.00
N HIS A 55 5.76 -0.94 4.25
CA HIS A 55 5.74 -1.69 5.51
C HIS A 55 6.57 -2.97 5.47
N TYR A 56 6.63 -3.66 4.33
CA TYR A 56 7.23 -5.00 4.25
C TYR A 56 8.57 -5.02 3.52
N PHE A 57 9.07 -3.91 2.98
CA PHE A 57 10.36 -3.88 2.27
C PHE A 57 11.54 -4.34 3.14
N SER A 58 11.63 -3.84 4.37
CA SER A 58 12.68 -4.22 5.33
C SER A 58 12.59 -5.71 5.68
N LEU A 59 11.38 -6.18 5.93
CA LEU A 59 11.11 -7.59 6.24
C LEU A 59 11.53 -8.49 5.07
N LEU A 60 11.16 -8.10 3.84
CA LEU A 60 11.51 -8.83 2.62
C LEU A 60 13.04 -8.94 2.44
N LEU A 61 13.79 -7.88 2.74
CA LEU A 61 15.24 -7.85 2.52
C LEU A 61 16.05 -8.46 3.65
N LEU A 62 15.60 -8.33 4.90
CA LEU A 62 16.33 -8.82 6.07
C LEU A 62 15.89 -10.26 6.37
N ASP A 63 14.61 -10.46 6.65
CA ASP A 63 14.10 -11.78 7.02
C ASP A 63 13.95 -12.70 5.79
N GLY A 64 13.81 -12.14 4.57
CA GLY A 64 13.87 -12.92 3.34
C GLY A 64 15.23 -13.59 3.09
N GLN A 65 16.31 -13.10 3.72
CA GLN A 65 17.60 -13.82 3.71
C GLN A 65 17.46 -15.19 4.36
N ALA A 66 16.69 -15.30 5.45
CA ALA A 66 16.46 -16.58 6.11
C ALA A 66 15.75 -17.56 5.18
N THR A 67 14.75 -17.09 4.41
CA THR A 67 14.09 -17.92 3.39
C THR A 67 15.09 -18.43 2.36
N TRP A 68 16.00 -17.58 1.89
CA TRP A 68 17.01 -17.96 0.90
C TRP A 68 18.05 -18.93 1.47
N ILE A 69 18.53 -18.69 2.69
CA ILE A 69 19.46 -19.57 3.42
C ILE A 69 18.86 -20.96 3.59
N LEU A 70 17.59 -21.06 4.03
CA LEU A 70 16.89 -22.33 4.21
C LEU A 70 16.58 -23.01 2.87
N ALA A 71 16.24 -22.24 1.84
CA ALA A 71 16.06 -22.77 0.49
C ALA A 71 17.34 -23.38 -0.10
N SER A 72 18.52 -22.98 0.40
CA SER A 72 19.81 -23.55 0.01
C SER A 72 20.02 -24.99 0.48
N ASN A 73 19.39 -25.38 1.60
CA ASN A 73 19.34 -26.77 2.05
C ASN A 73 17.95 -27.10 2.63
N PRO A 74 16.95 -27.32 1.76
CA PRO A 74 15.55 -27.40 2.18
C PRO A 74 15.25 -28.65 3.01
N PHE A 75 16.08 -29.69 2.91
CA PHE A 75 15.92 -30.97 3.61
C PHE A 75 16.97 -31.22 4.71
N ALA A 76 17.80 -30.22 5.02
CA ALA A 76 18.90 -30.34 5.98
C ALA A 76 19.79 -31.57 5.74
N GLN A 77 20.10 -31.84 4.47
CA GLN A 77 20.95 -32.97 4.08
C GLN A 77 22.42 -32.55 4.07
N ASP A 78 23.29 -33.42 4.57
CA ASP A 78 24.73 -33.19 4.58
C ASP A 78 25.28 -33.04 3.16
N GLY A 79 26.07 -31.99 2.94
CA GLY A 79 26.68 -31.69 1.63
C GLY A 79 25.77 -30.99 0.62
N VAL A 80 24.50 -30.71 0.96
CA VAL A 80 23.59 -29.94 0.10
C VAL A 80 23.66 -28.45 0.47
N ASP A 81 24.11 -27.64 -0.49
CA ASP A 81 24.07 -26.18 -0.41
C ASP A 81 23.89 -25.59 -1.82
N LEU A 82 22.64 -25.49 -2.26
CA LEU A 82 22.28 -25.16 -3.65
C LEU A 82 22.78 -23.78 -4.08
N PHE A 83 22.82 -22.81 -3.15
CA PHE A 83 23.19 -21.43 -3.42
C PHE A 83 24.48 -21.01 -2.70
N GLY A 84 25.14 -21.91 -1.98
CA GLY A 84 26.36 -21.57 -1.22
C GLY A 84 26.10 -20.71 0.03
N THR A 85 24.84 -20.62 0.47
CA THR A 85 24.37 -19.72 1.54
C THR A 85 23.95 -20.44 2.80
N TYR A 86 23.92 -21.77 2.82
CA TYR A 86 23.49 -22.52 4.00
C TYR A 86 24.43 -22.26 5.19
N GLY A 87 23.85 -22.02 6.37
CA GLY A 87 24.61 -21.71 7.60
C GLY A 87 25.17 -20.29 7.71
N ARG A 88 24.98 -19.42 6.71
CA ARG A 88 25.34 -18.00 6.83
C ARG A 88 24.40 -17.28 7.81
N PRO A 89 24.90 -16.37 8.67
CA PRO A 89 24.04 -15.51 9.46
C PRO A 89 23.31 -14.50 8.55
N ILE A 90 22.16 -14.00 9.01
CA ILE A 90 21.46 -12.87 8.36
C ILE A 90 22.36 -11.64 8.48
N ASP A 91 22.62 -11.00 7.34
CA ASP A 91 23.38 -9.76 7.28
C ASP A 91 22.43 -8.56 7.37
N TYR A 92 22.31 -7.99 8.57
CA TYR A 92 21.56 -6.76 8.82
C TYR A 92 22.22 -5.50 8.25
N THR A 93 23.46 -5.60 7.77
CA THR A 93 24.18 -4.49 7.14
C THR A 93 24.09 -4.52 5.61
N ALA A 94 23.52 -5.59 5.03
CA ALA A 94 23.33 -5.75 3.59
C ALA A 94 22.58 -4.58 2.95
N VAL A 95 21.65 -3.95 3.70
CA VAL A 95 20.94 -2.74 3.27
C VAL A 95 20.95 -1.71 4.38
N SER A 96 21.47 -0.52 4.07
CA SER A 96 21.55 0.56 5.06
C SER A 96 20.16 1.03 5.52
N PRO A 97 19.98 1.42 6.79
CA PRO A 97 18.73 2.01 7.29
C PRO A 97 18.25 3.21 6.46
N ARG A 98 19.20 4.00 5.92
CA ARG A 98 18.89 5.15 5.05
C ARG A 98 18.27 4.73 3.73
N ALA A 99 18.76 3.65 3.12
CA ALA A 99 18.20 3.12 1.88
C ALA A 99 16.78 2.59 2.11
N ILE A 100 16.55 1.87 3.22
CA ILE A 100 15.21 1.41 3.62
C ILE A 100 14.28 2.61 3.78
N ALA A 101 14.65 3.60 4.57
CA ALA A 101 13.84 4.80 4.79
C ALA A 101 13.50 5.52 3.49
N ASN A 102 14.45 5.67 2.57
CA ASN A 102 14.22 6.30 1.27
C ASN A 102 13.19 5.53 0.44
N VAL A 103 13.26 4.20 0.40
CA VAL A 103 12.28 3.36 -0.32
C VAL A 103 10.90 3.45 0.33
N GLN A 104 10.83 3.44 1.65
CA GLN A 104 9.57 3.56 2.38
C GLN A 104 8.89 4.90 2.11
N VAL A 105 9.64 6.01 2.20
CA VAL A 105 9.13 7.35 1.90
C VAL A 105 8.70 7.46 0.44
N ALA A 106 9.52 6.96 -0.49
CA ALA A 106 9.16 6.95 -1.91
C ALA A 106 7.87 6.17 -2.16
N ALA A 107 7.69 5.00 -1.54
CA ALA A 107 6.50 4.18 -1.68
C ALA A 107 5.24 4.85 -1.10
N ILE A 108 5.37 5.52 0.06
CA ILE A 108 4.28 6.28 0.71
C ILE A 108 3.81 7.45 -0.17
N VAL A 109 4.70 8.05 -0.96
CA VAL A 109 4.37 9.19 -1.83
C VAL A 109 3.89 8.72 -3.20
N VAL A 110 4.64 7.84 -3.86
CA VAL A 110 4.39 7.44 -5.26
C VAL A 110 3.09 6.66 -5.40
N GLY A 111 2.80 5.73 -4.48
CA GLY A 111 1.57 4.92 -4.54
C GLY A 111 0.29 5.76 -4.61
N PRO A 112 0.08 6.69 -3.66
CA PRO A 112 -1.03 7.63 -3.70
C PRO A 112 -1.02 8.56 -4.93
N VAL A 113 0.14 9.08 -5.35
CA VAL A 113 0.21 9.93 -6.55
C VAL A 113 -0.30 9.19 -7.79
N VAL A 114 0.15 7.95 -8.01
CA VAL A 114 -0.34 7.11 -9.11
C VAL A 114 -1.83 6.79 -8.95
N GLY A 115 -2.29 6.52 -7.73
CA GLY A 115 -3.71 6.31 -7.43
C GLY A 115 -4.58 7.52 -7.81
N VAL A 116 -4.14 8.74 -7.48
CA VAL A 116 -4.84 9.98 -7.86
C VAL A 116 -4.88 10.16 -9.37
N VAL A 117 -3.77 9.91 -10.08
CA VAL A 117 -3.73 10.02 -11.55
C VAL A 117 -4.70 9.03 -12.19
N LEU A 118 -4.78 7.80 -11.68
CA LEU A 118 -5.73 6.80 -12.17
C LEU A 118 -7.19 7.18 -11.86
N ALA A 119 -7.46 7.71 -10.66
CA ALA A 119 -8.78 8.21 -10.31
C ALA A 119 -9.18 9.40 -11.21
N HIS A 120 -8.22 10.25 -11.56
CA HIS A 120 -8.43 11.37 -12.47
C HIS A 120 -8.80 10.94 -13.88
N ASP A 121 -8.01 10.03 -14.48
CA ASP A 121 -8.29 9.50 -15.81
C ASP A 121 -9.70 8.86 -15.85
N ARG A 122 -10.06 8.13 -14.78
CA ARG A 122 -11.40 7.54 -14.67
C ARG A 122 -12.51 8.58 -14.55
N ALA A 123 -12.32 9.60 -13.71
CA ALA A 123 -13.29 10.69 -13.52
C ALA A 123 -13.51 11.47 -14.83
N VAL A 124 -12.44 11.76 -15.57
CA VAL A 124 -12.52 12.42 -16.89
C VAL A 124 -13.28 11.57 -17.90
N ARG A 125 -13.00 10.26 -17.97
CA ARG A 125 -13.70 9.35 -18.89
C ARG A 125 -15.19 9.20 -18.57
N THR A 126 -15.55 9.24 -17.30
CA THR A 126 -16.93 8.93 -16.87
C THR A 126 -17.78 10.20 -16.80
N SER A 127 -17.23 11.35 -16.38
CA SER A 127 -17.95 12.62 -16.29
C SER A 127 -17.04 13.83 -16.60
N PRO A 128 -16.77 14.13 -17.89
CA PRO A 128 -15.81 15.18 -18.27
C PRO A 128 -16.13 16.56 -17.67
N GLN A 129 -17.42 16.92 -17.60
CA GLN A 129 -17.88 18.22 -17.11
C GLN A 129 -17.78 18.38 -15.59
N ARG A 130 -17.69 17.27 -14.85
CA ARG A 130 -17.62 17.24 -13.38
C ARG A 130 -16.42 16.44 -12.87
N ALA A 131 -15.43 16.17 -13.72
CA ALA A 131 -14.31 15.28 -13.42
C ALA A 131 -13.55 15.72 -12.17
N THR A 132 -13.24 17.03 -12.09
CA THR A 132 -12.54 17.62 -10.94
C THR A 132 -13.37 17.51 -9.65
N ALA A 133 -14.69 17.73 -9.73
CA ALA A 133 -15.57 17.66 -8.57
C ALA A 133 -15.80 16.22 -8.10
N GLY A 134 -15.92 15.27 -9.03
CA GLY A 134 -16.14 13.85 -8.74
C GLY A 134 -14.96 13.16 -8.06
N GLN A 135 -13.73 13.53 -8.38
CA GLN A 135 -12.53 12.92 -7.77
C GLN A 135 -12.15 13.53 -6.41
N LEU A 136 -12.58 14.77 -6.11
CA LEU A 136 -12.19 15.50 -4.91
C LEU A 136 -12.41 14.73 -3.59
N PRO A 137 -13.54 14.02 -3.39
CA PRO A 137 -13.75 13.20 -2.21
C PRO A 137 -12.67 12.14 -2.02
N LEU A 138 -12.33 11.41 -3.08
CA LEU A 138 -11.34 10.33 -3.04
C LEU A 138 -9.94 10.89 -2.77
N VAL A 139 -9.57 11.98 -3.47
CA VAL A 139 -8.28 12.65 -3.27
C VAL A 139 -8.14 13.16 -1.85
N THR A 140 -9.22 13.70 -1.26
CA THR A 140 -9.21 14.21 0.11
C THR A 140 -8.91 13.10 1.12
N VAL A 141 -9.55 11.93 0.97
CA VAL A 141 -9.27 10.77 1.82
C VAL A 141 -7.83 10.30 1.65
N MET A 142 -7.33 10.24 0.41
CA MET A 142 -5.94 9.83 0.14
C MET A 142 -4.92 10.77 0.79
N VAL A 143 -5.09 12.10 0.62
CA VAL A 143 -4.20 13.10 1.22
C VAL A 143 -4.26 13.03 2.74
N ALA A 144 -5.45 12.90 3.34
CA ALA A 144 -5.59 12.78 4.79
C ALA A 144 -4.84 11.56 5.34
N PHE A 145 -4.92 10.42 4.65
CA PHE A 145 -4.16 9.22 5.01
C PHE A 145 -2.65 9.39 4.83
N THR A 146 -2.18 10.01 3.75
CA THR A 146 -0.74 10.27 3.55
C THR A 146 -0.20 11.21 4.61
N VAL A 147 -0.90 12.30 4.92
CA VAL A 147 -0.49 13.24 5.98
C VAL A 147 -0.53 12.57 7.34
N GLY A 148 -1.57 11.79 7.64
CA GLY A 148 -1.65 11.02 8.88
C GLY A 148 -0.52 9.99 9.01
N GLY A 149 -0.22 9.26 7.93
CA GLY A 149 0.85 8.26 7.89
C GLY A 149 2.24 8.88 8.06
N LEU A 150 2.52 9.99 7.36
CA LEU A 150 3.77 10.74 7.54
C LEU A 150 3.85 11.36 8.93
N GLY A 151 2.75 11.90 9.45
CA GLY A 151 2.67 12.44 10.81
C GLY A 151 3.02 11.39 11.86
N LEU A 152 2.46 10.18 11.74
CA LEU A 152 2.80 9.06 12.62
C LEU A 152 4.28 8.67 12.51
N LEU A 153 4.80 8.57 11.28
CA LEU A 153 6.19 8.20 11.02
C LEU A 153 7.20 9.24 11.53
N LEU A 154 6.81 10.52 11.55
CA LEU A 154 7.64 11.62 12.05
C LEU A 154 7.42 11.92 13.54
N SER A 155 6.34 11.41 14.15
CA SER A 155 5.99 11.64 15.56
C SER A 155 6.65 10.69 16.55
N THR A 156 7.47 9.77 16.05
CA THR A 156 8.31 8.84 16.84
C THR A 156 9.77 9.21 16.66
#